data_AF-A0A015TSV5-F1
#
_entry.id   AF-A0A015TSV5-F1
#
_cell.length_a   1.000
_cell.length_b   1.000
_cell.length_c   1.000
_cell.angle_alpha   90.00
_cell.angle_beta   90.00
_cell.angle_gamma   90.00
#
_symmetry.space_group_name_H-M   'P 1'
#
loop_
_entity.id
_entity.type
_entity.pdbx_description
1 polymer ?
#
loop_
_entity_poly.entity_id
_entity_poly.type
_entity_poly.pdbx_seq_one_letter_code
_entity_poly.pdbx_strand_id
1 'polypeptide(L)'
;MDQTDFQSHHSDEFDVKVNGAKIDIKVAKKTTANPPTDNWTYGYPQEQHPETKDYVVVGWVDFNRKEVGFYGWIRGKQIVEFKVVTQNSYAKYPYLTPNHEFKWGCLTKDLNEILK
;
A
#
# COMPACT_ATOMS: atom_id res chain seq x y z
N MET A 1 -1.76 19.61 19.86
CA MET A 1 -2.57 19.15 18.72
C MET A 1 -2.25 20.09 17.58
N ASP A 2 -1.71 19.55 16.49
CA ASP A 2 -1.56 20.33 15.27
C ASP A 2 -2.95 20.57 14.68
N GLN A 3 -3.25 21.82 14.36
CA GLN A 3 -4.53 22.31 13.83
C GLN A 3 -4.37 22.89 12.42
N THR A 4 -3.28 22.55 11.73
CA THR A 4 -3.06 23.00 10.37
C THR A 4 -4.03 22.29 9.42
N ASP A 5 -4.75 23.13 8.68
CA ASP A 5 -5.82 22.78 7.76
C ASP A 5 -5.28 21.88 6.63
N PHE A 6 -5.99 20.79 6.33
CA PHE A 6 -5.65 19.84 5.26
C PHE A 6 -5.95 20.45 3.87
N GLN A 7 -5.52 21.69 3.62
CA GLN A 7 -5.68 22.32 2.33
C GLN A 7 -4.72 21.70 1.31
N SER A 8 -5.20 20.60 0.73
CA SER A 8 -5.02 20.18 -0.65
C SER A 8 -3.61 20.30 -1.22
N HIS A 9 -2.74 19.38 -0.82
CA HIS A 9 -1.80 18.79 -1.77
C HIS A 9 -2.21 17.33 -1.98
N HIS A 10 -3.14 17.11 -2.93
CA HIS A 10 -3.27 15.80 -3.59
C HIS A 10 -2.11 15.62 -4.58
N SER A 11 -0.87 15.74 -4.11
CA SER A 11 0.22 15.17 -4.89
C SER A 11 0.31 13.70 -4.46
N ASP A 12 0.14 12.78 -5.41
CA ASP A 12 0.45 11.35 -5.23
C ASP A 12 1.98 11.15 -5.04
N GLU A 13 2.71 12.14 -4.50
CA GLU A 13 4.16 12.12 -4.39
C GLU A 13 4.62 11.22 -3.24
N PHE A 14 3.93 11.24 -2.09
CA PHE A 14 4.08 10.36 -0.93
C PHE A 14 3.13 10.80 0.20
N ASP A 15 2.84 9.92 1.15
CA ASP A 15 1.97 10.24 2.31
C ASP A 15 2.76 10.82 3.49
N VAL A 16 3.95 10.27 3.76
CA VAL A 16 4.79 10.67 4.90
C VAL A 16 6.26 10.70 4.49
N LYS A 17 7.02 11.67 5.02
CA LYS A 17 8.48 11.70 4.91
C LYS A 17 9.11 11.50 6.28
N VAL A 18 9.86 10.41 6.45
CA VAL A 18 10.56 10.06 7.70
C VAL A 18 12.03 9.89 7.39
N ASN A 19 12.92 10.59 8.11
CA ASN A 19 14.38 10.51 7.93
C ASN A 19 14.84 10.70 6.47
N GLY A 20 14.12 11.52 5.70
CA GLY A 20 14.40 11.74 4.27
C GLY A 20 13.75 10.75 3.31
N ALA A 21 13.27 9.60 3.79
CA ALA A 21 12.59 8.58 3.00
C ALA A 21 11.13 8.96 2.71
N LYS A 22 10.71 8.77 1.45
CA LYS A 22 9.34 8.94 0.96
C LYS A 22 8.54 7.66 1.18
N ILE A 23 7.55 7.73 2.07
CA ILE A 23 6.69 6.62 2.46
C ILE A 23 5.28 6.86 1.93
N ASP A 24 4.76 5.88 1.21
CA ASP A 24 3.37 5.84 0.75
C ASP A 24 2.62 4.73 1.51
N ILE A 25 1.43 5.02 2.00
CA ILE A 25 0.63 4.17 2.89
C ILE A 25 -0.66 3.80 2.17
N LYS A 26 -0.77 2.54 1.77
CA LYS A 26 -1.93 2.01 1.09
C LYS A 26 -2.76 1.12 2.01
N VAL A 27 -3.93 1.60 2.41
CA VAL A 27 -4.85 0.87 3.30
C VAL A 27 -6.03 0.32 2.51
N ALA A 28 -6.20 -1.00 2.54
CA ALA A 28 -7.35 -1.67 1.93
C ALA A 28 -8.50 -1.84 2.94
N LYS A 29 -9.74 -1.63 2.49
CA LYS A 29 -10.91 -1.99 3.30
C LYS A 29 -11.06 -3.51 3.34
N LYS A 30 -10.91 -4.10 4.52
CA LYS A 30 -11.17 -5.52 4.76
C LYS A 30 -12.66 -5.74 4.97
N THR A 31 -13.27 -6.52 4.09
CA THR A 31 -14.69 -6.93 4.17
C THR A 31 -14.86 -8.39 4.57
N THR A 32 -13.78 -9.16 4.59
CA THR A 32 -13.76 -10.57 4.98
C THR A 32 -13.69 -10.70 6.50
N ALA A 33 -14.20 -11.80 7.06
CA ALA A 33 -14.02 -12.12 8.48
C ALA A 33 -12.59 -12.57 8.79
N ASN A 34 -12.00 -13.37 7.89
CA ASN A 34 -10.68 -13.98 8.05
C ASN A 34 -9.55 -12.94 8.14
N PRO A 35 -8.51 -13.18 8.95
CA PRO A 35 -7.34 -12.29 9.00
C PRO A 35 -6.65 -12.19 7.63
N PRO A 36 -5.90 -11.11 7.37
CA PRO A 36 -5.07 -11.01 6.18
C PRO A 36 -4.07 -12.17 6.09
N THR A 37 -3.74 -12.56 4.86
CA THR A 37 -2.83 -13.68 4.60
C THR A 37 -1.88 -13.34 3.46
N ASP A 38 -0.78 -14.09 3.35
CA ASP A 38 0.23 -13.90 2.29
C ASP A 38 -0.32 -14.11 0.88
N ASN A 39 -1.46 -14.78 0.74
CA ASN A 39 -2.10 -15.03 -0.55
C ASN A 39 -2.97 -13.86 -1.05
N TRP A 40 -3.25 -12.86 -0.21
CA TRP A 40 -3.95 -11.67 -0.66
C TRP A 40 -3.07 -10.90 -1.65
N THR A 41 -3.70 -10.18 -2.58
CA THR A 41 -2.98 -9.33 -3.51
C THR A 41 -3.30 -7.86 -3.29
N TYR A 42 -2.33 -7.01 -3.58
CA TYR A 42 -2.52 -5.58 -3.70
C TYR A 42 -2.12 -5.15 -5.10
N GLY A 43 -2.97 -4.34 -5.74
CA GLY A 43 -2.65 -3.67 -6.99
C GLY A 43 -2.22 -2.24 -6.68
N TYR A 44 -0.99 -1.90 -7.03
CA TYR A 44 -0.50 -0.53 -6.95
C TYR A 44 -0.65 0.14 -8.33
N PRO A 45 -1.35 1.29 -8.46
CA PRO A 45 -1.58 1.93 -9.75
C PRO A 45 -0.27 2.28 -10.47
N GLN A 46 -0.12 1.85 -11.72
CA GLN A 46 1.08 2.10 -12.51
C GLN A 46 1.36 3.60 -12.68
N GLU A 47 0.30 4.39 -12.85
CA GLU A 47 0.37 5.84 -13.04
C GLU A 47 0.87 6.61 -11.81
N GLN A 48 0.90 5.99 -10.63
CA GLN A 48 1.42 6.60 -9.40
C GLN A 48 2.94 6.45 -9.24
N HIS A 49 3.63 5.88 -10.24
CA HIS A 49 5.08 5.80 -10.31
C HIS A 49 5.71 5.27 -9.01
N PRO A 50 5.45 4.00 -8.61
CA PRO A 50 5.90 3.47 -7.33
C PRO A 50 7.42 3.59 -7.16
N GLU A 51 8.21 3.54 -8.23
CA GLU A 51 9.67 3.73 -8.22
C GLU A 51 10.15 5.05 -7.60
N THR A 52 9.26 6.05 -7.50
CA THR A 52 9.53 7.35 -6.85
C THR A 52 9.41 7.29 -5.32
N LYS A 53 8.88 6.18 -4.78
CA LYS A 53 8.70 5.93 -3.36
C LYS A 53 9.86 5.09 -2.85
N ASP A 54 10.41 5.46 -1.70
CA ASP A 54 11.41 4.63 -1.02
C ASP A 54 10.72 3.39 -0.45
N TYR A 55 9.57 3.59 0.18
CA TYR A 55 8.78 2.54 0.82
C TYR A 55 7.28 2.71 0.55
N VAL A 56 6.61 1.58 0.33
CA VAL A 56 5.15 1.49 0.33
C VAL A 56 4.73 0.55 1.44
N VAL A 57 3.94 1.07 2.38
CA VAL A 57 3.37 0.31 3.51
C VAL A 57 1.95 -0.12 3.13
N VAL A 58 1.66 -1.41 3.25
CA VAL A 58 0.32 -1.94 2.98
C VAL A 58 -0.36 -2.29 4.30
N GLY A 59 -1.58 -1.79 4.47
CA GLY A 59 -2.40 -2.03 5.65
C GLY A 59 -3.83 -2.41 5.30
N TRP A 60 -4.62 -2.65 6.35
CA TRP A 60 -6.05 -2.88 6.25
C TRP A 60 -6.81 -2.13 7.34
N VAL A 61 -8.07 -1.84 7.03
CA VAL A 61 -9.06 -1.38 8.00
C VAL A 61 -10.25 -2.34 8.03
N ASP A 62 -10.62 -2.77 9.24
CA ASP A 62 -11.82 -3.57 9.51
C ASP A 62 -12.81 -2.71 10.30
N PHE A 63 -13.82 -2.18 9.62
CA PHE A 63 -14.82 -1.30 10.24
C PHE A 63 -15.76 -2.04 11.21
N ASN A 64 -15.96 -3.35 11.01
CA ASN A 64 -16.83 -4.14 11.89
C ASN A 64 -16.15 -4.34 13.25
N ARG A 65 -14.85 -4.62 13.22
CA ARG A 65 -14.04 -4.83 14.44
C ARG A 65 -13.42 -3.54 14.98
N LYS A 66 -13.51 -2.44 14.23
CA LYS A 66 -12.87 -1.15 14.53
C LYS A 66 -11.35 -1.28 14.66
N GLU A 67 -10.75 -2.07 13.78
CA GLU A 67 -9.32 -2.39 13.78
C GLU A 67 -8.65 -1.77 12.55
N VAL A 68 -7.43 -1.27 12.75
CA VAL A 68 -6.48 -0.94 11.68
C VAL A 68 -5.21 -1.74 11.91
N GLY A 69 -4.60 -2.22 10.83
CA GLY A 69 -3.35 -2.94 10.91
C GLY A 69 -2.48 -2.70 9.69
N PHE A 70 -1.18 -2.92 9.87
CA PHE A 70 -0.19 -2.88 8.80
C PHE A 70 0.36 -4.28 8.60
N TYR A 71 0.38 -4.74 7.34
CA TYR A 71 0.82 -6.10 7.02
C TYR A 71 2.30 -6.17 6.73
N GLY A 72 2.87 -5.07 6.24
CA GLY A 72 4.27 -4.96 5.92
C GLY A 72 4.54 -3.86 4.92
N TRP A 73 5.78 -3.83 4.44
CA TRP A 73 6.25 -2.82 3.49
C TRP A 73 7.02 -3.45 2.34
N ILE A 74 7.15 -2.71 1.24
CA ILE A 74 7.94 -3.08 0.06
C ILE A 74 8.57 -1.83 -0.55
N ARG A 75 9.72 -1.96 -1.22
CA ARG A 75 10.30 -0.80 -1.93
C ARG A 75 9.52 -0.49 -3.19
N GLY A 76 9.39 0.79 -3.51
CA GLY A 76 8.81 1.24 -4.78
C GLY A 76 9.47 0.61 -6.00
N LYS A 77 10.81 0.50 -5.98
CA LYS A 77 11.60 -0.17 -7.02
C LYS A 77 11.31 -1.66 -7.18
N GLN A 78 10.86 -2.35 -6.14
CA GLN A 78 10.45 -3.76 -6.25
C GLN A 78 9.05 -3.87 -6.85
N ILE A 79 8.16 -2.91 -6.58
CA ILE A 79 6.79 -2.91 -7.12
C ILE A 79 6.81 -2.88 -8.66
N VAL A 80 7.69 -2.10 -9.28
CA VAL A 80 7.75 -1.99 -10.75
C VAL A 80 8.20 -3.28 -11.45
N GLU A 81 8.81 -4.23 -10.72
CA GLU A 81 9.20 -5.53 -11.25
C GLU A 81 8.01 -6.48 -11.42
N PHE A 82 6.90 -6.22 -10.72
CA PHE A 82 5.70 -7.03 -10.85
C PHE A 82 4.94 -6.71 -12.14
N LYS A 83 4.33 -7.75 -12.71
CA LYS A 83 3.53 -7.64 -13.92
C LYS A 83 2.37 -6.65 -13.72
N VAL A 84 2.20 -5.79 -14.72
CA VAL A 84 1.02 -4.92 -14.81
C VAL A 84 -0.20 -5.73 -15.24
N VAL A 85 -1.28 -5.61 -14.47
CA VAL A 85 -2.56 -6.28 -14.72
C VAL A 85 -3.72 -5.29 -14.63
N THR A 86 -4.83 -5.59 -15.30
CA THR A 86 -6.07 -4.80 -15.26
C THR A 86 -7.18 -5.50 -14.49
N GLN A 87 -6.94 -6.71 -13.99
CA GLN A 87 -7.87 -7.48 -13.17
C GLN A 87 -7.12 -8.08 -11.98
N ASN A 88 -7.70 -7.98 -10.78
CA ASN A 88 -7.12 -8.53 -9.58
C ASN A 88 -7.06 -10.06 -9.66
N SER A 89 -5.89 -10.68 -9.49
CA SER A 89 -5.75 -12.13 -9.66
C SER A 89 -6.35 -12.96 -8.54
N TYR A 90 -6.56 -12.38 -7.35
CA TYR A 90 -7.14 -13.06 -6.18
C TYR A 90 -8.68 -12.99 -6.19
N ALA A 91 -9.24 -11.78 -6.13
CA ALA A 91 -10.67 -11.50 -6.02
C ALA A 91 -11.38 -11.33 -7.38
N LYS A 92 -10.64 -11.33 -8.50
CA LYS A 92 -11.17 -11.32 -9.88
C LYS A 92 -11.98 -10.08 -10.28
N TYR A 93 -11.97 -8.99 -9.51
CA TYR A 93 -12.57 -7.72 -9.93
C TYR A 93 -11.64 -6.95 -10.89
N PRO A 94 -12.17 -6.15 -11.81
CA PRO A 94 -11.37 -5.27 -12.67
C PRO A 94 -10.81 -4.08 -11.87
N TYR A 95 -9.56 -3.73 -12.12
CA TYR A 95 -9.00 -2.46 -11.65
C TYR A 95 -9.49 -1.29 -12.51
N LEU A 96 -9.55 -0.09 -11.94
CA LEU A 96 -9.90 1.12 -12.66
C LEU A 96 -8.80 1.55 -13.65
N THR A 97 -7.54 1.32 -13.27
CA THR A 97 -6.35 1.58 -14.09
C THR A 97 -5.43 0.36 -14.07
N PRO A 98 -4.42 0.26 -14.95
CA PRO A 98 -3.42 -0.81 -14.87
C PRO A 98 -2.62 -0.73 -13.56
N ASN A 99 -2.42 -1.87 -12.90
CA ASN A 99 -1.79 -1.97 -11.59
C ASN A 99 -0.61 -2.95 -11.61
N HIS A 100 0.49 -2.60 -10.94
CA HIS A 100 1.51 -3.57 -10.53
C HIS A 100 0.92 -4.42 -9.39
N GLU A 101 0.62 -5.68 -9.68
CA GLU A 101 0.01 -6.57 -8.68
C GLU A 101 1.04 -7.48 -8.03
N PHE A 102 1.04 -7.47 -6.69
CA PHE A 102 1.88 -8.34 -5.89
C PHE A 102 1.10 -8.97 -4.75
N LYS A 103 1.61 -10.12 -4.27
CA LYS A 103 1.07 -10.79 -3.09
C LYS A 103 1.53 -10.10 -1.82
N TRP A 104 0.68 -10.12 -0.79
CA TRP A 104 1.01 -9.61 0.53
C TRP A 104 2.17 -10.37 1.18
N GLY A 105 2.39 -11.63 0.78
CA GLY A 105 3.57 -12.42 1.17
C GLY A 105 4.90 -11.87 0.67
N CYS A 106 4.90 -10.97 -0.32
CA CYS A 106 6.12 -10.29 -0.79
C CYS A 106 6.55 -9.13 0.11
N LEU A 107 5.71 -8.74 1.09
CA LEU A 107 5.97 -7.61 1.99
C LEU A 107 6.87 -8.01 3.17
N THR A 108 7.87 -7.19 3.48
CA THR A 108 8.67 -7.28 4.71
C THR A 108 7.82 -6.92 5.92
N LYS A 109 7.89 -7.75 6.98
CA LYS A 109 7.01 -7.62 8.17
C LYS A 109 7.57 -6.71 9.26
N ASP A 110 8.88 -6.54 9.32
CA ASP A 110 9.51 -5.65 10.30
C ASP A 110 9.41 -4.19 9.83
N LEU A 111 8.41 -3.47 10.34
CA LEU A 111 8.21 -2.05 10.06
C LEU A 111 9.26 -1.16 10.72
N ASN A 112 10.03 -1.66 11.70
CA ASN A 112 11.09 -0.85 12.29
C ASN A 112 12.24 -0.61 11.31
N GLU A 113 12.36 -1.41 10.26
CA GLU A 113 13.38 -1.23 9.23
C GLU A 113 13.21 0.06 8.42
N ILE A 114 11.98 0.57 8.29
CA ILE A 114 11.70 1.80 7.54
C ILE A 114 11.71 3.07 8.40
N LEU A 115 11.83 2.93 9.73
CA LEU A 115 11.86 4.03 10.69
C LEU A 115 13.27 4.37 11.17
N LYS A 116 14.28 3.61 10.74
CA LYS A 116 15.71 3.88 10.97
C LYS A 116 16.18 4.90 9.94
#